data_AF-A0A101BE18-F1
#
_entry.id   AF-A0A101BE18-F1
#
_cell.length_a   1.000
_cell.length_b   1.000
_cell.length_c   1.000
_cell.angle_alpha   90.00
_cell.angle_beta   90.00
_cell.angle_gamma   90.00
#
_symmetry.space_group_name_H-M   'P 1'
#
loop_
_entity.id
_entity.type
_entity.pdbx_description
1 polymer ?
#
loop_
_entity_poly.entity_id
_entity_poly.type
_entity_poly.pdbx_seq_one_letter_code
_entity_poly.pdbx_strand_id
1 'polypeptide(L)' 'MPNPIDVQTALSGANYPSSKQDLIEHAKSNGASQEILDGLQKLPDGEISGPDQVQKAVF' A
#
# COMPACT_ATOMS: atom_id res chain seq x y z
N MET A 1 -12.71 -5.86 -5.35
CA MET A 1 -12.35 -6.00 -3.93
C MET A 1 -10.88 -6.37 -3.92
N PRO A 2 -10.01 -5.47 -3.44
CA PRO A 2 -8.60 -5.80 -3.28
C PRO A 2 -8.50 -7.05 -2.41
N ASN A 3 -7.49 -7.90 -2.62
CA ASN A 3 -7.20 -9.03 -1.74
C ASN A 3 -6.04 -8.66 -0.81
N PRO A 4 -6.08 -9.06 0.47
CA PRO A 4 -5.00 -8.76 1.41
C PRO A 4 -3.66 -9.38 0.98
N ILE A 5 -3.69 -10.46 0.20
CA ILE A 5 -2.51 -11.08 -0.41
C ILE A 5 -1.88 -10.18 -1.48
N ASP A 6 -2.70 -9.55 -2.33
CA ASP A 6 -2.20 -8.65 -3.38
C ASP A 6 -1.56 -7.40 -2.77
N VAL A 7 -2.16 -6.85 -1.71
CA VAL A 7 -1.59 -5.73 -0.96
C VAL A 7 -0.25 -6.12 -0.31
N GLN A 8 -0.17 -7.29 0.32
CA GLN A 8 1.08 -7.79 0.91
C GLN A 8 2.18 -7.99 -0.14
N THR A 9 1.81 -8.46 -1.34
CA THR A 9 2.76 -8.68 -2.43
C THR A 9 3.21 -7.35 -3.04
N ALA A 10 2.28 -6.43 -3.29
CA ALA A 10 2.55 -5.09 -3.79
C ALA A 10 3.48 -4.29 -2.88
N LEU A 11 3.40 -4.51 -1.57
CA LEU A 11 4.20 -3.81 -0.58
C LEU A 11 5.35 -4.65 -0.03
N SER A 12 5.54 -5.87 -0.53
CA SER A 12 6.69 -6.69 -0.16
C SER A 12 7.97 -6.03 -0.64
N GLY A 13 8.95 -5.90 0.26
CA GLY A 13 10.19 -5.19 -0.01
C GLY A 13 10.13 -3.68 0.21
N ALA A 14 8.96 -3.12 0.57
CA ALA A 14 8.88 -1.73 1.00
C ALA A 14 9.64 -1.55 2.33
N ASN A 15 10.45 -0.48 2.40
CA ASN A 15 11.35 -0.27 3.52
C ASN A 15 10.68 0.62 4.57
N TYR A 16 9.91 -0.01 5.46
CA TYR A 16 9.15 0.71 6.48
C TYR A 16 10.04 1.35 7.57
N PRO A 17 9.67 2.54 8.11
CA PRO A 17 8.50 3.35 7.74
C PRO A 17 8.66 4.03 6.36
N SER A 18 7.59 4.01 5.56
CA SER A 18 7.53 4.66 4.24
C SER A 18 6.36 5.64 4.18
N SER A 19 6.51 6.69 3.38
CA SER A 19 5.42 7.62 3.10
C SER A 19 4.37 7.02 2.16
N LYS A 20 3.14 7.53 2.21
CA LYS A 20 2.06 7.20 1.26
C LYS A 20 2.53 7.18 -0.20
N GLN A 21 3.22 8.23 -0.65
CA GLN A 21 3.68 8.33 -2.03
C GLN A 21 4.69 7.23 -2.39
N ASP A 22 5.63 6.98 -1.49
CA ASP A 22 6.66 5.95 -1.66
C ASP A 22 6.01 4.56 -1.80
N LEU A 23 5.00 4.26 -0.97
CA LEU A 23 4.24 3.02 -1.08
C LEU A 23 3.40 2.93 -2.35
N ILE A 24 2.84 4.04 -2.83
CA ILE A 24 2.11 4.08 -4.12
C ILE A 24 3.07 3.76 -5.27
N GLU A 25 4.26 4.36 -5.28
CA GLU A 25 5.28 4.08 -6.29
C GLU A 25 5.78 2.63 -6.20
N HIS A 26 6.05 2.15 -4.99
CA HIS A 26 6.52 0.78 -4.75
C HIS A 26 5.46 -0.25 -5.15
N ALA A 27 4.21 -0.04 -4.74
CA ALA A 27 3.07 -0.87 -5.12
C ALA A 27 2.88 -0.86 -6.65
N LYS A 28 2.93 0.31 -7.28
CA LYS A 28 2.82 0.42 -8.75
C LYS A 28 3.96 -0.32 -9.45
N SER A 29 5.19 -0.22 -8.94
CA SER A 29 6.35 -0.95 -9.47
C SER A 29 6.22 -2.46 -9.29
N ASN A 30 5.57 -2.91 -8.22
CA ASN A 30 5.26 -4.32 -7.97
C ASN A 30 4.00 -4.82 -8.71
N GLY A 31 3.40 -4.01 -9.58
CA GLY A 31 2.23 -4.40 -10.38
C GLY A 31 0.90 -4.36 -9.61
N ALA A 32 0.80 -3.53 -8.58
CA ALA A 32 -0.44 -3.36 -7.83
C ALA A 32 -1.57 -2.86 -8.73
N SER A 33 -2.75 -3.43 -8.53
CA SER A 33 -3.99 -3.03 -9.19
C SER A 33 -4.39 -1.60 -8.82
N GLN A 34 -5.11 -0.94 -9.72
CA GLN A 34 -5.62 0.42 -9.51
C GLN A 34 -6.44 0.56 -8.21
N GLU A 35 -7.21 -0.47 -7.82
CA GLU A 35 -7.95 -0.50 -6.55
C GLU A 35 -7.01 -0.37 -5.32
N ILE A 36 -5.82 -0.99 -5.36
CA ILE A 36 -4.84 -0.89 -4.27
C ILE A 36 -4.23 0.50 -4.24
N LEU A 37 -3.90 1.07 -5.41
CA LEU A 37 -3.37 2.43 -5.52
C LEU A 37 -4.38 3.48 -5.04
N ASP A 38 -5.66 3.31 -5.38
CA ASP A 38 -6.75 4.20 -4.95
C ASP A 38 -6.96 4.14 -3.43
N GLY A 39 -6.92 2.94 -2.86
CA GLY A 39 -6.98 2.76 -1.41
C GLY A 39 -5.74 3.30 -0.69
N LEU A 40 -4.55 3.14 -1.28
CA LEU A 40 -3.31 3.76 -0.79
C LEU A 40 -3.39 5.29 -0.82
N GLN A 41 -4.04 5.89 -1.83
CA GLN A 41 -4.26 7.33 -1.88
C GLN A 41 -5.19 7.84 -0.78
N LYS A 42 -6.11 7.00 -0.28
CA LYS A 42 -7.04 7.34 0.81
C LYS A 42 -6.42 7.22 2.19
N LEU A 43 -5.20 6.68 2.31
CA LEU A 43 -4.49 6.64 3.58
C LEU A 43 -4.22 8.06 4.11
N PRO A 44 -4.31 8.25 5.44
CA PRO A 44 -3.94 9.52 6.06
C PRO A 44 -2.49 9.85 5.74
N ASP A 45 -2.21 11.14 5.55
CA ASP A 45 -0.84 11.62 5.39
C ASP A 45 -0.04 11.31 6.66
N GLY A 46 1.01 10.49 6.52
CA GLY A 46 1.80 10.00 7.63
C GLY A 46 2.78 8.89 7.23
N GLU A 47 3.51 8.39 8.22
CA GLU A 47 4.41 7.26 8.08
C GLU A 47 3.65 5.95 8.24
N ILE A 48 3.68 5.15 7.18
CA ILE A 48 3.09 3.82 7.21
C ILE A 48 4.15 2.88 7.76
N SER A 49 3.81 2.21 8.87
CA SER A 49 4.74 1.31 9.56
C SER A 49 4.70 -0.11 9.02
N GLY A 50 3.72 -0.45 8.18
CA GLY A 50 3.58 -1.81 7.65
C GLY A 50 2.37 -2.02 6.74
N PRO A 51 2.30 -3.18 6.07
CA PRO A 51 1.21 -3.55 5.17
C PRO A 51 -0.13 -3.69 5.90
N ASP A 52 -0.14 -3.98 7.20
CA ASP A 52 -1.35 -4.05 8.03
C ASP A 52 -2.11 -2.72 8.08
N GLN A 53 -1.40 -1.59 8.10
CA GLN A 53 -2.03 -0.27 8.07
C GLN A 53 -2.69 0.00 6.72
N VAL A 54 -2.06 -0.44 5.63
CA VAL A 54 -2.64 -0.34 4.29
C VAL A 54 -3.88 -1.20 4.20
N GLN A 55 -3.82 -2.46 4.64
CA GLN A 55 -4.99 -3.33 4.68
C GLN A 55 -6.13 -2.70 5.50
N LYS A 56 -5.86 -2.11 6.66
CA LYS A 56 -6.88 -1.43 7.47
C LYS A 56 -7.50 -0.18 6.84
N ALA A 57 -6.87 0.42 5.84
CA ALA A 57 -7.38 1.63 5.19
C ALA A 57 -8.07 1.33 3.86
N VAL A 58 -7.66 0.24 3.21
CA VAL A 58 -8.21 -0.22 1.93
C VAL A 58 -9.44 -1.13 2.14
N PHE A 59 -9.55 -1.77 3.31
CA PHE A 59 -10.67 -2.62 3.74
C PHE A 59 -11.36 -2.05 4.98
#